data_AF-A0A846BCK3-F1
#
_entry.id   AF-A0A846BCK3-F1
#
_cell.length_a   1.000
_cell.length_b   1.000
_cell.length_c   1.000
_cell.angle_alpha   90.00
_cell.angle_beta   90.00
_cell.angle_gamma   90.00
#
_symmetry.space_group_name_H-M   'P 1'
#
loop_
_entity.id
_entity.type
_entity.pdbx_description
1 polymer ?
#
loop_
_entity_poly.entity_id
_entity_poly.type
_entity_poly.pdbx_seq_one_letter_code
_entity_poly.pdbx_strand_id
1 'polypeptide(L)'
;MKNTTDREWIDPLDEIRAIRDAHAQKFNYDIDAIFADILKRERARKVIIDEVRYLQGFKIELISHNQTIKQLDLKQYIKSQQESDTFAELQDVECFNKFLFNPSSNTLEWANGATLSLNSLSEKDEINEVSER
;
A
#
# COMPACT_ATOMS: atom_id res chain seq x y z
N MET A 1 16.13 -35.89 -47.56
CA MET A 1 15.11 -35.13 -46.80
C MET A 1 15.40 -35.30 -45.31
N LYS A 2 15.82 -34.23 -44.63
CA LYS A 2 15.75 -34.13 -43.17
C LYS A 2 15.22 -32.74 -42.88
N ASN A 3 13.94 -32.67 -42.55
CA ASN A 3 13.24 -31.42 -42.30
C ASN A 3 13.61 -30.88 -40.92
N THR A 4 13.66 -29.54 -40.88
CA THR A 4 13.19 -28.67 -39.79
C THR A 4 13.84 -28.80 -38.41
N THR A 5 14.68 -27.81 -38.12
CA THR A 5 14.65 -26.99 -36.88
C THR A 5 13.79 -27.53 -35.75
N ASP A 6 14.37 -28.41 -34.92
CA ASP A 6 14.10 -28.41 -33.48
C ASP A 6 14.81 -27.19 -32.90
N ARG A 7 14.24 -25.99 -33.09
CA ARG A 7 14.53 -24.90 -32.16
C ARG A 7 13.76 -25.26 -30.91
N GLU A 8 14.46 -25.78 -29.91
CA GLU A 8 13.96 -25.87 -28.55
C GLU A 8 13.26 -24.55 -28.24
N TRP A 9 11.96 -24.59 -28.03
CA TRP A 9 11.19 -23.42 -27.65
C TRP A 9 11.55 -23.14 -26.19
N ILE A 10 12.67 -22.46 -26.01
CA ILE A 10 13.09 -21.96 -24.70
C ILE A 10 12.01 -20.95 -24.30
N ASP A 11 11.36 -21.20 -23.17
CA ASP A 11 10.40 -20.26 -22.62
C ASP A 11 11.10 -18.89 -22.51
N PRO A 12 10.56 -17.82 -23.11
CA PRO A 12 11.16 -16.48 -23.03
C PRO A 12 11.48 -16.06 -21.58
N LEU A 13 10.76 -16.62 -20.60
CA LEU A 13 10.99 -16.39 -19.18
C LEU A 13 12.30 -17.01 -18.67
N ASP A 14 12.75 -18.13 -19.24
CA ASP A 14 13.98 -18.82 -18.83
C ASP A 14 15.23 -18.10 -19.33
N GLU A 15 15.20 -17.49 -20.52
CA GLU A 15 16.27 -16.60 -20.98
C GLU A 15 16.41 -15.38 -20.06
N ILE A 16 15.28 -14.77 -19.66
CA ILE A 16 15.25 -13.64 -18.74
C ILE A 16 15.80 -14.05 -17.36
N ARG A 17 15.44 -15.24 -16.87
CA ARG A 17 15.98 -15.79 -15.61
C ARG A 17 17.48 -16.01 -15.69
N ALA A 18 17.99 -16.60 -16.77
CA ALA A 18 19.42 -16.86 -16.95
C ALA A 18 20.24 -15.55 -17.01
N ILE A 19 19.74 -14.53 -17.72
CA ILE A 19 20.38 -13.21 -17.78
C ILE A 19 20.37 -12.54 -16.40
N ARG A 20 19.24 -12.61 -15.68
CA ARG A 20 19.12 -12.09 -14.31
C ARG A 20 20.09 -12.78 -13.37
N ASP A 21 20.18 -14.11 -13.41
CA ASP A 21 21.01 -14.88 -12.48
C ASP A 21 22.50 -14.69 -12.77
N ALA A 22 22.90 -14.60 -14.04
CA ALA A 22 24.26 -14.24 -14.43
C ALA A 22 24.64 -12.81 -14.00
N HIS A 23 23.69 -11.87 -14.09
CA HIS A 23 23.88 -10.51 -13.59
C HIS A 23 23.97 -10.48 -12.05
N ALA A 24 23.10 -11.22 -11.35
CA ALA A 24 23.13 -11.37 -9.89
C ALA A 24 24.46 -11.96 -9.40
N GLN A 25 24.99 -12.99 -10.07
CA GLN A 25 26.31 -13.57 -9.78
C GLN A 25 27.45 -12.59 -10.04
N LYS A 26 27.39 -11.82 -11.13
CA LYS A 26 28.41 -10.81 -11.46
C LYS A 26 28.55 -9.71 -10.40
N PHE A 27 27.46 -9.39 -9.71
CA PHE A 27 27.42 -8.34 -8.68
C PHE A 27 27.25 -8.89 -7.26
N ASN A 28 27.29 -10.21 -7.08
CA ASN A 28 27.09 -10.91 -5.80
C ASN A 28 25.82 -10.47 -5.04
N TYR A 29 24.75 -10.11 -5.76
CA TYR A 29 23.46 -9.77 -5.18
C TYR A 29 22.59 -11.02 -5.11
N ASP A 30 22.19 -11.42 -3.92
CA ASP A 30 21.15 -12.43 -3.73
C ASP A 30 19.79 -11.73 -3.82
N ILE A 31 19.21 -11.72 -5.03
CA ILE A 31 17.91 -11.08 -5.30
C ILE A 31 16.79 -11.69 -4.46
N ASP A 32 16.85 -13.00 -4.21
CA ASP A 32 15.85 -13.69 -3.39
C ASP A 32 15.98 -13.27 -1.93
N ALA A 33 17.20 -13.12 -1.41
CA ALA A 33 17.43 -12.58 -0.07
C ALA A 33 17.00 -11.10 0.06
N ILE A 34 17.25 -10.28 -0.97
CA ILE A 34 16.78 -8.88 -0.99
C ILE A 34 15.25 -8.84 -0.96
N PHE A 35 14.58 -9.66 -1.77
CA PHE A 35 13.12 -9.71 -1.80
C PHE A 35 12.54 -10.24 -0.49
N ALA A 36 13.15 -11.27 0.10
CA ALA A 36 12.77 -11.79 1.40
C ALA A 36 12.98 -10.75 2.51
N ASP A 37 14.05 -9.96 2.48
CA ASP A 37 14.31 -8.90 3.45
C ASP A 37 13.32 -7.73 3.27
N ILE A 38 12.98 -7.36 2.04
CA ILE A 38 11.93 -6.37 1.74
C ILE A 38 10.59 -6.86 2.30
N LEU A 39 10.17 -8.09 1.99
CA LEU A 39 8.94 -8.68 2.50
C LEU A 39 8.93 -8.79 4.03
N LYS A 40 10.07 -9.12 4.64
CA LYS A 40 10.21 -9.18 6.10
C LYS A 40 10.06 -7.80 6.72
N ARG A 41 10.64 -6.76 6.11
CA ARG A 41 10.49 -5.36 6.54
C ARG A 41 9.08 -4.82 6.31
N GLU A 42 8.37 -5.25 5.26
CA GLU A 42 6.97 -4.89 5.03
C GLU A 42 6.04 -5.55 6.05
N ARG A 43 6.24 -6.86 6.32
CA ARG A 43 5.49 -7.58 7.36
C ARG A 43 5.75 -7.01 8.75
N ALA A 44 6.98 -6.61 9.05
CA ALA A 44 7.33 -5.97 10.32
C ALA A 44 6.80 -4.54 10.44
N ARG A 45 6.56 -3.84 9.32
CA ARG A 45 6.00 -2.48 9.29
C ARG A 45 4.48 -2.43 9.18
N LYS A 46 3.79 -3.57 9.11
CA LYS A 46 2.33 -3.61 9.05
C LYS A 46 1.76 -3.06 10.37
N VAL A 47 1.35 -1.79 10.33
CA VAL A 47 0.66 -1.13 11.44
C VAL A 47 -0.73 -1.76 11.57
N ILE A 48 -0.96 -2.47 12.67
CA ILE A 48 -2.28 -3.01 13.00
C ILE A 48 -3.07 -1.88 13.67
N ILE A 49 -4.17 -1.48 13.03
CA ILE A 49 -5.08 -0.47 13.53
C ILE A 49 -6.25 -1.20 14.18
N ASP A 50 -6.51 -0.88 15.44
CA ASP A 50 -7.62 -1.47 16.20
C ASP A 50 -8.89 -0.63 16.06
N GLU A 51 -8.74 0.70 16.00
CA GLU A 51 -9.86 1.62 15.94
C GLU A 51 -9.52 2.83 15.06
N VAL A 52 -10.53 3.35 14.36
CA VAL A 52 -10.44 4.62 13.63
C VAL A 52 -11.58 5.52 14.09
N ARG A 53 -11.23 6.74 14.48
CA ARG A 53 -12.19 7.75 14.93
C ARG A 53 -12.23 8.91 13.97
N TYR A 54 -13.44 9.36 13.68
CA TYR A 54 -13.64 10.62 12.98
C TYR A 54 -13.38 11.79 13.94
N LEU A 55 -12.60 12.78 13.50
CA LEU A 55 -12.35 14.00 14.27
C LEU A 55 -13.22 15.16 13.76
N GLN A 56 -12.83 15.75 12.64
CA GLN A 56 -13.51 16.90 12.03
C GLN A 56 -13.09 17.11 10.58
N GLY A 57 -13.98 17.62 9.74
CA GLY A 57 -13.70 17.82 8.31
C GLY A 57 -13.31 16.50 7.64
N PHE A 58 -12.06 16.40 7.17
CA PHE A 58 -11.47 15.20 6.58
C PHE A 58 -10.36 14.59 7.44
N LYS A 59 -10.38 14.90 8.74
CA LYS A 59 -9.40 14.40 9.70
C LYS A 59 -9.92 13.17 10.40
N ILE A 60 -9.06 12.16 10.46
CA ILE A 60 -9.30 10.92 11.18
C ILE A 60 -8.16 10.65 12.15
N GLU A 61 -8.47 9.93 13.21
CA GLU A 61 -7.52 9.44 14.19
C GLU A 61 -7.45 7.93 14.09
N LEU A 62 -6.25 7.41 13.91
CA LEU A 62 -5.95 5.99 13.87
C LEU A 62 -5.39 5.59 15.23
N ILE A 63 -6.00 4.59 15.86
CA ILE A 63 -5.55 4.00 17.11
C ILE A 63 -5.02 2.61 16.79
N SER A 64 -3.71 2.48 16.87
CA SER A 64 -3.01 1.21 16.62
C SER A 64 -3.03 0.30 17.84
N HIS A 65 -2.84 -1.00 17.61
CA HIS A 65 -2.85 -2.02 18.67
C HIS A 65 -1.84 -1.77 19.79
N ASN A 66 -0.73 -1.12 19.45
CA ASN A 66 0.31 -0.70 20.40
C ASN A 66 -0.05 0.62 21.14
N GLN A 67 -1.31 1.04 21.13
CA GLN A 67 -1.81 2.30 21.68
C GLN A 67 -1.19 3.56 21.05
N THR A 68 -0.53 3.45 19.89
CA THR A 68 -0.08 4.62 19.14
C THR A 68 -1.29 5.30 18.50
N ILE A 69 -1.40 6.60 18.71
CA ILE A 69 -2.46 7.44 18.14
C ILE A 69 -1.84 8.28 17.03
N LYS A 70 -2.40 8.22 15.82
CA LYS A 70 -1.91 8.97 14.66
C LYS A 70 -3.07 9.71 13.99
N GLN A 71 -2.95 11.03 13.90
CA GLN A 71 -3.94 11.86 13.24
C GLN A 71 -3.55 12.08 11.78
N LEU A 72 -4.49 11.87 10.87
CA LEU A 72 -4.30 12.03 9.43
C LEU A 72 -5.33 13.01 8.87
N ASP A 73 -4.86 13.91 8.00
CA ASP A 73 -5.71 14.79 7.20
C ASP A 73 -5.81 14.24 5.78
N LEU A 74 -6.99 13.72 5.43
CA LEU A 74 -7.26 13.12 4.13
C LEU A 74 -7.79 14.12 3.10
N LYS A 75 -7.88 15.42 3.42
CA LYS A 75 -8.42 16.43 2.50
C LYS A 75 -7.66 16.50 1.17
N GLN A 76 -6.32 16.52 1.24
CA GLN A 76 -5.46 16.53 0.06
C GLN A 76 -5.58 15.23 -0.73
N TYR A 77 -5.66 14.10 -0.01
CA TYR A 77 -5.79 12.78 -0.62
C TYR A 77 -7.10 12.65 -1.40
N ILE A 78 -8.24 12.97 -0.78
CA ILE A 78 -9.56 12.90 -1.43
C ILE A 78 -9.62 13.86 -2.63
N LYS A 79 -9.05 15.07 -2.52
CA LYS A 79 -8.93 15.99 -3.66
C LYS A 79 -8.09 15.42 -4.79
N SER A 80 -6.97 14.76 -4.48
CA SER A 80 -6.15 14.10 -5.50
C SER A 80 -6.87 12.95 -6.20
N GLN A 81 -7.85 12.34 -5.53
CA GLN A 81 -8.69 11.27 -6.07
C GLN A 81 -10.01 11.81 -6.66
N GLN A 82 -10.18 13.12 -6.84
CA GLN A 82 -11.41 13.74 -7.36
C GLN A 82 -11.80 13.24 -8.76
N GLU A 83 -10.84 12.79 -9.56
CA GLU A 83 -11.11 12.20 -10.87
C GLU A 83 -11.77 10.81 -10.78
N SER A 84 -11.80 10.19 -9.60
CA SER A 84 -12.54 8.96 -9.35
C SER A 84 -13.99 9.27 -9.00
N ASP A 85 -14.92 8.73 -9.79
CA ASP A 85 -16.37 8.82 -9.56
C ASP A 85 -16.76 8.38 -8.13
N THR A 86 -16.01 7.43 -7.55
CA THR A 86 -16.27 6.92 -6.19
C THR A 86 -15.80 7.87 -5.07
N PHE A 87 -14.74 8.64 -5.29
CA PHE A 87 -14.19 9.58 -4.30
C PHE A 87 -14.74 11.00 -4.47
N ALA A 88 -15.40 11.32 -5.59
CA ALA A 88 -16.03 12.61 -5.82
C ALA A 88 -17.10 12.94 -4.77
N GLU A 89 -17.92 11.96 -4.38
CA GLU A 89 -18.94 12.11 -3.33
C GLU A 89 -18.33 12.28 -1.93
N LEU A 90 -17.12 11.76 -1.72
CA LEU A 90 -16.39 11.91 -0.47
C LEU A 90 -15.81 13.31 -0.27
N GLN A 91 -15.97 14.23 -1.23
CA GLN A 91 -15.72 15.65 -1.00
C GLN A 91 -16.76 16.28 -0.06
N ASP A 92 -17.90 15.64 0.14
CA ASP A 92 -18.82 16.02 1.19
C ASP A 92 -18.38 15.38 2.52
N VAL A 93 -18.25 16.21 3.55
CA VAL A 93 -17.90 15.79 4.91
C VAL A 93 -18.98 14.87 5.49
N GLU A 94 -20.25 15.07 5.14
CA GLU A 94 -21.36 14.22 5.61
C GLU A 94 -21.30 12.82 5.01
N CYS A 95 -20.78 12.68 3.78
CA CYS A 95 -20.53 11.38 3.17
C CYS A 95 -19.24 10.76 3.72
N PHE A 96 -18.20 11.59 3.88
CA PHE A 96 -16.90 11.15 4.38
C PHE A 96 -17.00 10.56 5.80
N ASN A 97 -17.77 11.15 6.71
CA ASN A 97 -17.86 10.68 8.10
C ASN A 97 -18.59 9.33 8.27
N LYS A 98 -19.27 8.83 7.23
CA LYS A 98 -20.01 7.56 7.24
C LYS A 98 -19.15 6.37 6.81
N PHE A 99 -17.85 6.41 7.11
CA PHE A 99 -16.97 5.28 6.85
C PHE A 99 -17.21 4.14 7.84
N LEU A 100 -17.01 2.92 7.36
CA LEU A 100 -16.90 1.72 8.17
C LEU A 100 -15.45 1.28 8.17
N PHE A 101 -14.89 1.07 9.35
CA PHE A 101 -13.53 0.55 9.49
C PHE A 101 -13.55 -0.98 9.59
N ASN A 102 -12.80 -1.64 8.71
CA ASN A 102 -12.60 -3.07 8.75
C ASN A 102 -11.19 -3.39 9.31
N PRO A 103 -11.08 -3.83 10.58
CA PRO A 103 -9.79 -4.11 11.22
C PRO A 103 -9.08 -5.32 10.60
N SER A 104 -9.82 -6.25 9.97
CA SER A 104 -9.22 -7.46 9.37
C SER A 104 -8.40 -7.13 8.12
N SER A 105 -8.89 -6.19 7.30
CA SER A 105 -8.24 -5.73 6.07
C SER A 105 -7.46 -4.42 6.24
N ASN A 106 -7.62 -3.73 7.37
CA ASN A 106 -7.08 -2.39 7.61
C ASN A 106 -7.54 -1.36 6.56
N THR A 107 -8.82 -1.44 6.19
CA THR A 107 -9.46 -0.61 5.16
C THR A 107 -10.61 0.19 5.75
N LEU A 108 -10.77 1.42 5.25
CA LEU A 108 -11.99 2.20 5.40
C LEU A 108 -12.87 1.96 4.18
N GLU A 109 -14.15 1.71 4.41
CA GLU A 109 -15.13 1.42 3.38
C GLU A 109 -16.30 2.40 3.53
N TRP A 110 -16.75 2.99 2.42
CA TRP A 110 -17.91 3.86 2.41
C TRP A 110 -19.10 3.18 1.71
N ALA A 111 -20.32 3.63 2.04
CA ALA A 111 -21.54 3.08 1.46
C ALA A 111 -21.63 3.22 -0.08
N ASN A 112 -20.89 4.18 -0.65
CA ASN A 112 -20.80 4.38 -2.09
C ASN A 112 -19.80 3.43 -2.79
N GLY A 113 -19.20 2.49 -2.05
CA GLY A 113 -18.24 1.51 -2.57
C GLY A 113 -16.80 2.01 -2.64
N ALA A 114 -16.51 3.25 -2.22
CA ALA A 114 -15.14 3.70 -2.06
C ALA A 114 -14.45 2.88 -0.97
N THR A 115 -13.19 2.51 -1.20
CA THR A 115 -12.36 1.78 -0.24
C THR A 115 -10.99 2.43 -0.13
N LEU A 116 -10.49 2.59 1.10
CA LEU A 116 -9.22 3.24 1.38
C LEU A 116 -8.38 2.38 2.32
N SER A 117 -7.24 1.92 1.83
CA SER A 117 -6.28 1.15 2.62
C SER A 117 -5.45 2.07 3.52
N LEU A 118 -5.47 1.80 4.84
CA LEU A 118 -4.72 2.59 5.81
C LEU A 118 -3.23 2.26 5.81
N ASN A 119 -2.84 1.08 5.30
CA ASN A 119 -1.44 0.68 5.16
C ASN A 119 -0.64 1.72 4.36
N SER A 120 -1.15 2.13 3.19
CA SER A 120 -0.49 3.09 2.29
C SER A 120 -0.43 4.52 2.87
N LEU A 121 -1.30 4.84 3.82
CA LEU A 121 -1.33 6.13 4.49
C LEU A 121 -0.38 6.17 5.69
N SER A 122 -0.16 5.03 6.35
CA SER A 122 0.80 4.92 7.43
C SER A 122 2.25 5.09 6.96
N GLU A 123 2.58 4.66 5.74
CA GLU A 123 3.92 4.76 5.15
C GLU A 123 4.30 6.16 4.66
N LYS A 124 3.32 7.01 4.36
CA LYS A 124 3.55 8.42 4.00
C LYS A 124 3.79 9.28 5.23
N ASP A 125 4.71 8.85 6.08
CA ASP A 125 5.31 9.64 7.15
C ASP A 125 6.22 10.75 6.59
N GLU A 126 5.66 11.63 5.76
CA GLU A 126 5.88 13.07 5.93
C GLU A 126 4.83 13.58 6.92
N ILE A 127 4.83 13.01 8.12
CA ILE A 127 4.07 13.56 9.22
C ILE A 127 4.99 14.55 9.90
N ASN A 128 4.61 15.83 9.78
CA ASN A 128 5.08 16.88 10.65
C ASN A 128 5.01 16.37 12.10
N GLU A 129 6.16 15.94 12.65
CA GLU A 129 6.39 15.96 14.08
C GLU A 129 6.18 17.41 14.51
N VAL A 130 4.98 17.72 14.99
CA VAL A 130 4.81 18.83 15.91
C VAL A 130 5.46 18.35 17.21
N SER A 131 6.78 18.49 17.26
CA SER A 131 7.53 18.43 18.51
C SER A 131 7.10 19.62 19.36
N GLU A 132 6.16 19.39 20.28
CA GLU A 132 6.06 20.21 21.48
C GLU A 132 7.08 19.68 22.50
N ARG A 133 8.23 20.36 22.58
CA ARG A 133 8.87 20.83 23.83
C ARG A 133 10.16 21.58 23.58
#